data_AF-A0A8J7WT79-F1
#
_entry.id   AF-A0A8J7WT79-F1
#
_cell.length_a   1.000
_cell.length_b   1.000
_cell.length_c   1.000
_cell.angle_alpha   90.00
_cell.angle_beta   90.00
_cell.angle_gamma   90.00
#
_symmetry.space_group_name_H-M   'P 1'
#
loop_
_entity.id
_entity.type
_entity.pdbx_description
1 polymer ?
#
loop_
_entity_poly.entity_id
_entity_poly.type
_entity_poly.pdbx_seq_one_letter_code
_entity_poly.pdbx_strand_id
1 'polypeptide(L)'
;QGAYMVTSGTHVNGGCCFDYGNSETDRRADGAGAMDAINFSTSCWFGGCSGSGPWVQADLEYGLFPGGGTAWNPNQRAFTSPYVTAMLKNNGTTQMALKGANAQSGGLTTLWSGSLPPGYNPMKQQGAIILGSGGDCCATNTNLSQGTFYEGAVTAGYPSDATDNAVQANIVAA
;
A
#
# COMPACT_ATOMS: atom_id res chain seq x y z
N GLN A 1 11.42 -4.28 3.69
CA GLN A 1 11.12 -4.53 2.27
C GLN A 1 10.71 -3.23 1.59
N GLY A 2 10.78 -3.20 0.27
CA GLY A 2 10.09 -2.20 -0.54
C GLY A 2 9.19 -2.87 -1.56
N ALA A 3 8.02 -2.31 -1.81
CA ALA A 3 7.07 -2.77 -2.81
C ALA A 3 6.64 -1.61 -3.70
N TYR A 4 6.38 -1.90 -4.97
CA TYR A 4 5.62 -1.02 -5.85
C TYR A 4 4.57 -1.82 -6.62
N MET A 5 3.50 -1.14 -7.02
CA MET A 5 2.60 -1.63 -8.05
C MET A 5 2.15 -0.50 -8.97
N VAL A 6 1.93 -0.83 -10.24
CA VAL A 6 1.15 -0.03 -11.18
C VAL A 6 -0.27 -0.58 -11.19
N THR A 7 -1.22 0.28 -10.85
CA THR A 7 -2.65 -0.05 -10.71
C THR A 7 -3.53 0.95 -11.45
N SER A 8 -4.84 0.71 -11.52
CA SER A 8 -5.78 1.68 -12.11
C SER A 8 -6.39 2.60 -11.06
N GLY A 9 -6.24 3.92 -11.22
CA GLY A 9 -6.95 4.93 -10.43
C GLY A 9 -8.45 5.02 -10.72
N THR A 10 -8.96 4.28 -11.72
CA THR A 10 -10.36 4.34 -12.18
C THR A 10 -11.13 3.03 -12.01
N HIS A 11 -10.44 1.91 -11.77
CA HIS A 11 -11.08 0.64 -11.39
C HIS A 11 -10.72 0.35 -9.94
N VAL A 12 -11.55 0.85 -9.02
CA VAL A 12 -11.35 0.78 -7.57
C VAL A 12 -12.70 0.72 -6.86
N ASN A 13 -12.73 0.21 -5.63
CA ASN A 13 -13.84 0.37 -4.72
C ASN A 13 -13.35 0.57 -3.27
N GLY A 14 -14.28 0.57 -2.31
CA GLY A 14 -13.97 0.67 -0.87
C GLY A 14 -13.99 -0.67 -0.12
N GLY A 15 -14.06 -1.80 -0.84
CA GLY A 15 -14.13 -3.13 -0.23
C GLY A 15 -12.75 -3.64 0.19
N CYS A 16 -12.69 -4.36 1.30
CA CYS A 16 -11.44 -4.93 1.78
C CYS A 16 -11.05 -6.20 1.00
N CYS A 17 -9.80 -6.32 0.56
CA CYS A 17 -8.80 -5.23 0.44
C CYS A 17 -8.02 -5.41 -0.86
N PHE A 18 -7.85 -4.33 -1.64
CA PHE A 18 -7.08 -4.41 -2.90
C PHE A 18 -5.60 -4.17 -2.59
N ASP A 19 -4.94 -5.24 -2.13
CA ASP A 19 -3.58 -5.17 -1.64
C ASP A 19 -2.57 -5.83 -2.58
N TYR A 20 -1.31 -5.39 -2.49
CA TYR A 20 -0.17 -6.07 -3.08
C TYR A 20 1.04 -5.96 -2.15
N GLY A 21 1.60 -7.10 -1.74
CA GLY A 21 2.78 -7.13 -0.89
C GLY A 21 2.82 -8.34 0.04
N ASN A 22 3.46 -8.17 1.19
CA ASN A 22 3.70 -9.22 2.17
C ASN A 22 2.46 -9.49 3.02
N SER A 23 2.14 -10.76 3.24
CA SER A 23 1.03 -11.20 4.08
C SER A 23 1.39 -12.40 4.94
N GLU A 24 0.41 -12.85 5.71
CA GLU A 24 0.37 -14.10 6.46
C GLU A 24 0.40 -15.31 5.55
N THR A 25 0.99 -16.38 6.06
CA THR A 25 1.24 -17.64 5.33
C THR A 25 0.08 -18.62 5.38
N ASP A 26 -0.86 -18.43 6.32
CA ASP A 26 -1.97 -19.35 6.58
C ASP A 26 -3.36 -18.76 6.26
N ARG A 27 -3.39 -17.53 5.71
CA ARG A 27 -4.60 -16.76 5.39
C ARG A 27 -5.46 -16.44 6.62
N ARG A 28 -4.83 -16.05 7.71
CA ARG A 28 -5.49 -15.57 8.92
C ARG A 28 -4.92 -14.23 9.33
N ALA A 29 -5.74 -13.43 9.99
CA ALA A 29 -5.31 -12.19 10.61
C ALA A 29 -4.48 -12.50 11.87
N ASP A 30 -3.15 -12.57 11.72
CA ASP A 30 -2.22 -12.95 12.81
C ASP A 30 -1.76 -11.74 13.65
N GLY A 31 -2.37 -10.59 13.40
CA GLY A 31 -2.33 -9.40 14.23
C GLY A 31 -1.31 -8.35 13.78
N ALA A 32 -1.25 -7.25 14.54
CA ALA A 32 -0.51 -6.05 14.16
C ALA A 32 0.94 -6.33 13.71
N GLY A 33 1.23 -5.91 12.48
CA GLY A 33 2.53 -6.02 11.83
C GLY A 33 2.76 -7.33 11.08
N ALA A 34 1.77 -8.22 10.99
CA ALA A 34 1.87 -9.48 10.25
C ALA A 34 1.86 -9.29 8.71
N MET A 35 1.18 -8.24 8.23
CA MET A 35 1.23 -7.79 6.84
C MET A 35 2.17 -6.60 6.62
N ASP A 36 2.62 -6.42 5.39
CA ASP A 36 3.28 -5.21 4.89
C ASP A 36 2.99 -5.08 3.39
N ALA A 37 1.81 -4.56 3.07
CA ALA A 37 1.28 -4.51 1.71
C ALA A 37 0.81 -3.11 1.32
N ILE A 38 0.93 -2.77 0.05
CA ILE A 38 0.32 -1.57 -0.51
C ILE A 38 -1.18 -1.84 -0.63
N ASN A 39 -2.01 -0.99 -0.05
CA ASN A 39 -3.43 -0.93 -0.38
C ASN A 39 -3.68 0.23 -1.34
N PHE A 40 -4.50 0.00 -2.37
CA PHE A 40 -5.00 1.07 -3.23
C PHE A 40 -6.50 0.97 -3.42
N SER A 41 -7.24 1.83 -2.72
CA SER A 41 -8.71 1.76 -2.67
C SER A 41 -9.33 3.11 -2.31
N THR A 42 -10.66 3.17 -2.28
CA THR A 42 -11.41 4.31 -1.71
C THR A 42 -11.77 4.07 -0.24
N SER A 43 -11.13 3.11 0.44
CA SER A 43 -11.47 2.73 1.81
C SER A 43 -10.94 3.75 2.83
N CYS A 44 -11.86 4.40 3.53
CA CYS A 44 -11.55 5.31 4.64
C CYS A 44 -11.57 4.55 5.97
N TRP A 45 -10.68 3.57 6.14
CA TRP A 45 -10.74 2.58 7.23
C TRP A 45 -10.87 3.18 8.63
N PHE A 46 -10.09 4.22 8.95
CA PHE A 46 -10.09 4.89 10.26
C PHE A 46 -11.00 6.13 10.34
N GLY A 47 -11.72 6.47 9.27
CA GLY A 47 -12.51 7.70 9.20
C GLY A 47 -11.66 8.98 9.04
N GLY A 48 -12.33 10.13 9.02
CA GLY A 48 -11.67 11.45 8.99
C GLY A 48 -10.99 11.82 7.66
N CYS A 49 -11.18 11.01 6.61
CA CYS A 49 -10.52 11.22 5.33
C CYS A 49 -11.03 12.48 4.61
N SER A 50 -10.12 13.14 3.89
CA SER A 50 -10.47 14.24 2.99
C SER A 50 -10.58 13.73 1.54
N GLY A 51 -11.68 14.09 0.87
CA GLY A 51 -11.99 13.64 -0.48
C GLY A 51 -12.53 12.20 -0.54
N SER A 52 -12.56 11.63 -1.75
CA SER A 52 -13.16 10.32 -2.03
C SER A 52 -12.15 9.27 -2.51
N GLY A 53 -10.85 9.58 -2.49
CA GLY A 53 -9.81 8.69 -2.99
C GLY A 53 -9.85 8.49 -4.52
N PRO A 54 -9.25 7.40 -5.03
CA PRO A 54 -8.55 6.36 -4.27
C PRO A 54 -7.20 6.84 -3.72
N TRP A 55 -6.74 6.20 -2.65
CA TRP A 55 -5.52 6.57 -1.91
C TRP A 55 -4.51 5.43 -1.91
N VAL A 56 -3.22 5.77 -1.76
CA VAL A 56 -2.16 4.79 -1.47
C VAL A 56 -2.02 4.68 0.05
N GLN A 57 -2.29 3.50 0.60
CA GLN A 57 -2.24 3.21 2.03
C GLN A 57 -1.33 1.99 2.28
N ALA A 58 -0.97 1.76 3.54
CA ALA A 58 -0.29 0.53 3.97
C ALA A 58 -1.30 -0.38 4.69
N ASP A 59 -1.49 -1.60 4.21
CA ASP A 59 -2.07 -2.65 5.03
C ASP A 59 -0.95 -3.30 5.85
N LEU A 60 -1.05 -3.16 7.17
CA LEU A 60 -0.10 -3.69 8.14
C LEU A 60 -0.73 -4.75 9.05
N GLU A 61 -1.90 -5.28 8.66
CA GLU A 61 -2.86 -6.07 9.46
C GLU A 61 -3.57 -5.20 10.52
N TYR A 62 -4.87 -5.43 10.71
CA TYR A 62 -5.78 -4.60 11.53
C TYR A 62 -5.91 -3.13 11.11
N GLY A 63 -5.59 -2.80 9.87
CA GLY A 63 -6.13 -1.63 9.21
C GLY A 63 -5.29 -1.06 8.06
N LEU A 64 -5.90 -0.10 7.37
CA LEU A 64 -5.33 0.56 6.19
C LEU A 64 -4.76 1.93 6.58
N PHE A 65 -3.47 1.98 6.84
CA PHE A 65 -2.78 3.14 7.39
C PHE A 65 -2.50 4.21 6.32
N PRO A 66 -2.99 5.46 6.49
CA PRO A 66 -2.67 6.57 5.60
C PRO A 66 -1.28 7.18 5.87
N GLY A 67 -0.62 6.76 6.95
CA GLY A 67 0.67 7.24 7.45
C GLY A 67 1.07 6.48 8.73
N GLY A 68 1.81 7.12 9.64
CA GLY A 68 2.33 6.46 10.86
C GLY A 68 1.34 6.32 12.01
N GLY A 69 0.05 6.16 11.73
CA GLY A 69 -1.00 6.08 12.74
C GLY A 69 -2.39 6.02 12.13
N THR A 70 -3.41 5.97 13.01
CA THR A 70 -4.82 5.88 12.60
C THR A 70 -5.43 7.24 12.24
N ALA A 71 -4.81 8.35 12.67
CA ALA A 71 -5.24 9.68 12.31
C ALA A 71 -5.01 9.92 10.80
N TRP A 72 -5.95 10.62 10.16
CA TRP A 72 -5.81 10.98 8.76
C TRP A 72 -4.52 11.75 8.51
N ASN A 73 -3.72 11.27 7.55
CA ASN A 73 -2.51 11.94 7.14
C ASN A 73 -2.88 13.11 6.21
N PRO A 74 -2.62 14.38 6.56
CA PRO A 74 -3.01 15.53 5.75
C PRO A 74 -2.29 15.60 4.39
N ASN A 75 -1.19 14.86 4.22
CA ASN A 75 -0.49 14.75 2.93
C ASN A 75 -1.12 13.73 1.98
N GLN A 76 -2.09 12.93 2.44
CA GLN A 76 -2.84 12.03 1.56
C GLN A 76 -3.57 12.82 0.49
N ARG A 77 -3.63 12.23 -0.71
CA ARG A 77 -4.33 12.79 -1.86
C ARG A 77 -4.86 11.69 -2.75
N ALA A 78 -5.91 12.02 -3.51
CA ALA A 78 -6.46 11.09 -4.48
C ALA A 78 -5.54 10.93 -5.70
N PHE A 79 -5.40 9.70 -6.19
CA PHE A 79 -4.72 9.36 -7.44
C PHE A 79 -5.72 8.76 -8.43
N THR A 80 -6.30 9.60 -9.28
CA THR A 80 -7.43 9.23 -10.17
C THR A 80 -7.01 8.96 -11.62
N SER A 81 -5.71 8.96 -11.92
CA SER A 81 -5.20 8.66 -13.27
C SER A 81 -5.53 7.22 -13.68
N PRO A 82 -5.75 6.92 -14.97
CA PRO A 82 -6.01 5.55 -15.43
C PRO A 82 -4.92 4.55 -15.05
N TYR A 83 -3.67 5.02 -14.90
CA TYR A 83 -2.53 4.26 -14.42
C TYR A 83 -1.85 5.03 -13.28
N VAL A 84 -1.68 4.38 -12.14
CA VAL A 84 -1.13 4.95 -10.91
C VAL A 84 0.02 4.07 -10.45
N THR A 85 1.15 4.69 -10.14
CA THR A 85 2.24 4.03 -9.42
C THR A 85 2.01 4.23 -7.93
N ALA A 86 1.93 3.15 -7.17
CA ALA A 86 1.81 3.16 -5.72
C ALA A 86 3.02 2.45 -5.11
N MET A 87 3.59 2.98 -4.02
CA MET A 87 4.76 2.41 -3.36
C MET A 87 4.63 2.42 -1.85
N LEU A 88 5.12 1.35 -1.23
CA LEU A 88 5.33 1.21 0.21
C LEU A 88 6.75 0.70 0.43
N LYS A 89 7.48 1.32 1.36
CA LYS A 89 8.71 0.75 1.88
C LYS A 89 8.75 0.83 3.38
N ASN A 90 9.25 -0.21 4.02
CA ASN A 90 9.22 -0.40 5.46
C ASN A 90 10.47 -1.15 5.90
N ASN A 91 11.21 -0.62 6.88
CA ASN A 91 12.44 -1.24 7.37
C ASN A 91 12.20 -2.37 8.38
N GLY A 92 10.94 -2.69 8.66
CA GLY A 92 10.51 -3.74 9.60
C GLY A 92 10.56 -3.32 11.06
N THR A 93 10.97 -2.10 11.38
CA THR A 93 11.15 -1.64 12.75
C THR A 93 10.62 -0.22 12.95
N THR A 94 11.39 0.80 12.61
CA THR A 94 11.10 2.17 13.02
C THR A 94 10.53 3.04 11.92
N GLN A 95 10.64 2.65 10.65
CA GLN A 95 10.38 3.56 9.54
C GLN A 95 9.62 2.91 8.38
N MET A 96 8.62 3.63 7.89
CA MET A 96 7.96 3.36 6.61
C MET A 96 7.79 4.63 5.78
N ALA A 97 7.58 4.46 4.47
CA ALA A 97 7.19 5.53 3.57
C ALA A 97 6.13 5.05 2.57
N LEU A 98 5.21 5.97 2.24
CA LEU A 98 4.17 5.80 1.22
C LEU A 98 4.40 6.84 0.12
N LYS A 99 4.34 6.41 -1.14
CA LYS A 99 4.44 7.29 -2.30
C LYS A 99 3.42 6.94 -3.37
N GLY A 100 3.02 7.92 -4.16
CA GLY A 100 2.16 7.72 -5.32
C GLY A 100 2.50 8.65 -6.48
N ALA A 101 2.17 8.25 -7.70
CA ALA A 101 2.31 9.05 -8.91
C ALA A 101 1.30 8.68 -9.98
N ASN A 102 1.12 9.56 -10.97
CA ASN A 102 0.61 9.17 -12.27
C ASN A 102 1.69 8.29 -12.95
N ALA A 103 1.34 7.07 -13.35
CA ALA A 103 2.31 6.17 -13.98
C ALA A 103 2.69 6.63 -15.41
N GLN A 104 1.90 7.51 -16.03
CA GLN A 104 2.14 7.97 -17.41
C GLN A 104 2.96 9.27 -17.49
N SER A 105 3.22 9.96 -16.37
CA SER A 105 3.99 11.21 -16.38
C SER A 105 4.43 11.66 -14.97
N GLY A 106 5.48 12.48 -14.93
CA GLY A 106 5.91 13.15 -13.69
C GLY A 106 6.65 12.23 -12.72
N GLY A 107 6.77 12.70 -11.47
CA GLY A 107 7.52 12.04 -10.40
C GLY A 107 6.67 11.61 -9.22
N LEU A 108 7.30 10.86 -8.31
CA LEU A 108 6.67 10.39 -7.08
C LEU A 108 6.34 11.55 -6.13
N THR A 109 5.12 11.53 -5.60
CA THR A 109 4.72 12.33 -4.45
C THR A 109 4.91 11.50 -3.19
N THR A 110 5.69 11.99 -2.23
CA THR A 110 5.81 11.36 -0.91
C THR A 110 4.62 11.76 -0.04
N LEU A 111 3.82 10.76 0.36
CA LEU A 111 2.64 10.94 1.21
C LEU A 111 3.01 10.81 2.68
N TRP A 112 3.90 9.86 2.99
CA TRP A 112 4.43 9.62 4.32
C TRP A 112 5.89 9.20 4.23
N SER A 113 6.71 9.64 5.18
CA SER A 113 8.05 9.12 5.43
C SER A 113 8.36 9.36 6.90
N GLY A 114 8.18 8.34 7.73
CA GLY A 114 8.25 8.51 9.17
C GLY A 114 8.03 7.21 9.93
N SER A 115 7.65 7.32 11.19
CA SER A 115 7.48 6.17 12.07
C SER A 115 6.39 5.21 11.61
N LEU A 116 6.53 3.94 12.01
CA LEU A 116 5.40 2.99 11.99
C LEU A 116 4.30 3.45 12.95
N PRO A 117 3.05 2.96 12.76
CA PRO A 117 2.00 3.12 13.74
C PRO A 117 2.38 2.54 15.12
N PRO A 118 1.90 3.12 16.23
CA PRO A 118 2.14 2.57 17.56
C PRO A 118 1.69 1.10 17.67
N GLY A 119 2.56 0.22 18.17
CA GLY A 119 2.30 -1.21 18.32
C GLY A 119 2.76 -2.10 17.15
N TYR A 120 3.30 -1.51 16.07
CA TYR A 120 3.75 -2.22 14.87
C TYR A 120 5.29 -2.37 14.79
N ASN A 121 6.02 -1.91 15.81
CA ASN A 121 7.48 -2.06 15.90
C ASN A 121 7.86 -3.10 16.98
N PRO A 122 8.58 -4.18 16.65
CA PRO A 122 8.97 -4.58 15.30
C PRO A 122 7.79 -5.19 14.52
N MET A 123 7.88 -5.15 13.19
CA MET A 123 6.98 -5.87 12.30
C MET A 123 7.16 -7.39 12.47
N LYS A 124 6.13 -8.16 12.12
CA LYS A 124 6.05 -9.63 12.23
C LYS A 124 5.68 -10.26 10.88
N GLN A 125 6.24 -9.71 9.80
CA GLN A 125 6.02 -10.16 8.43
C GLN A 125 6.26 -11.66 8.28
N GLN A 126 5.39 -12.35 7.54
CA GLN A 126 5.50 -13.80 7.35
C GLN A 126 6.01 -14.22 5.98
N GLY A 127 6.00 -13.30 5.00
CA GLY A 127 6.67 -13.51 3.71
C GLY A 127 5.83 -14.20 2.64
N ALA A 128 4.53 -14.43 2.86
CA ALA A 128 3.63 -14.74 1.76
C ALA A 128 3.40 -13.49 0.90
N ILE A 129 2.88 -13.69 -0.32
CA ILE A 129 2.54 -12.60 -1.23
C ILE A 129 1.05 -12.67 -1.56
N ILE A 130 0.38 -11.52 -1.43
CA ILE A 130 -1.02 -11.33 -1.81
C ILE A 130 -1.14 -10.37 -2.99
N LEU A 131 -2.23 -10.54 -3.73
CA LEU A 131 -2.66 -9.64 -4.78
C LEU A 131 -4.19 -9.57 -4.84
N GLY A 132 -4.73 -8.36 -4.69
CA GLY A 132 -6.14 -8.07 -4.84
C GLY A 132 -7.02 -8.62 -3.72
N SER A 133 -6.46 -8.92 -2.57
CA SER A 133 -7.18 -9.40 -1.38
C SER A 133 -6.44 -8.98 -0.10
N GLY A 134 -7.13 -8.90 1.03
CA GLY A 134 -6.47 -8.81 2.36
C GLY A 134 -5.72 -10.11 2.73
N GLY A 135 -4.92 -10.06 3.79
CA GLY A 135 -4.14 -11.22 4.29
C GLY A 135 -5.02 -12.36 4.81
N ASP A 136 -6.13 -12.02 5.47
CA ASP A 136 -7.15 -12.95 5.95
C ASP A 136 -8.21 -13.29 4.89
N CYS A 137 -8.10 -12.75 3.66
CA CYS A 137 -9.12 -12.95 2.65
C CYS A 137 -9.36 -14.43 2.40
N CYS A 138 -10.62 -14.68 2.07
CA CYS A 138 -11.05 -15.85 1.35
C CYS A 138 -11.05 -17.11 2.23
N ALA A 139 -10.74 -16.98 3.53
CA ALA A 139 -11.11 -17.94 4.56
C ALA A 139 -12.62 -18.25 4.54
N THR A 140 -13.45 -17.29 4.13
CA THR A 140 -14.90 -17.40 3.92
C THR A 140 -15.32 -17.46 2.44
N ASN A 141 -14.35 -17.59 1.51
CA ASN A 141 -14.56 -17.53 0.06
C ASN A 141 -15.22 -16.23 -0.44
N THR A 142 -14.99 -15.12 0.24
CA THR A 142 -15.49 -13.78 -0.13
C THR A 142 -14.34 -12.79 -0.21
N ASN A 143 -14.30 -12.02 -1.30
CA ASN A 143 -13.43 -10.86 -1.48
C ASN A 143 -14.32 -9.69 -1.90
N LEU A 144 -14.17 -8.54 -1.25
CA LEU A 144 -14.99 -7.35 -1.51
C LEU A 144 -14.27 -6.32 -2.38
N SER A 145 -12.95 -6.45 -2.52
CA SER A 145 -12.15 -5.46 -3.22
C SER A 145 -12.26 -5.58 -4.73
N GLN A 146 -11.97 -4.47 -5.42
CA GLN A 146 -11.85 -4.40 -6.87
C GLN A 146 -10.64 -3.56 -7.22
N GLY A 147 -9.89 -4.01 -8.22
CA GLY A 147 -8.76 -3.28 -8.75
C GLY A 147 -8.17 -3.92 -10.00
N THR A 148 -7.27 -3.20 -10.66
CA THR A 148 -6.48 -3.71 -11.78
C THR A 148 -5.01 -3.64 -11.40
N PHE A 149 -4.31 -4.77 -11.50
CA PHE A 149 -2.85 -4.82 -11.37
C PHE A 149 -2.22 -4.95 -12.76
N TYR A 150 -1.24 -4.10 -13.06
CA TYR A 150 -0.50 -4.16 -14.32
C TYR A 150 0.88 -4.78 -14.12
N GLU A 151 1.65 -4.24 -13.17
CA GLU A 151 2.98 -4.72 -12.80
C GLU A 151 3.32 -4.34 -11.36
N GLY A 152 4.34 -4.97 -10.79
CA GLY A 152 4.82 -4.68 -9.46
C GLY A 152 5.96 -5.60 -9.05
N ALA A 153 6.66 -5.20 -7.98
CA ALA A 153 7.70 -6.02 -7.37
C ALA A 153 7.75 -5.81 -5.86
N VAL A 154 8.24 -6.83 -5.15
CA VAL A 154 8.63 -6.76 -3.73
C VAL A 154 10.12 -7.02 -3.63
N THR A 155 10.81 -6.24 -2.80
CA THR A 155 12.28 -6.20 -2.69
C THR A 155 12.73 -6.37 -1.25
N ALA A 156 13.88 -7.01 -1.07
CA ALA A 156 14.57 -7.06 0.21
C ALA A 156 15.23 -5.69 0.51
N GLY A 157 15.24 -5.30 1.79
CA GLY A 157 15.81 -4.02 2.24
C GLY A 157 14.83 -2.84 2.20
N TYR A 158 15.34 -1.63 2.41
CA TYR A 158 14.58 -0.37 2.35
C TYR A 158 15.13 0.45 1.17
N PRO A 159 14.45 0.47 0.00
CA PRO A 159 14.95 1.18 -1.17
C PRO A 159 15.18 2.67 -0.91
N SER A 160 16.24 3.21 -1.52
CA SER A 160 16.52 4.64 -1.47
C SER A 160 15.50 5.44 -2.28
N ASP A 161 15.31 6.72 -1.97
CA ASP A 161 14.44 7.59 -2.77
C ASP A 161 14.91 7.73 -4.22
N ALA A 162 16.23 7.68 -4.45
CA ALA A 162 16.79 7.68 -5.79
C ALA A 162 16.41 6.41 -6.58
N THR A 163 16.38 5.25 -5.91
CA THR A 163 15.92 3.99 -6.49
C THR A 163 14.44 4.07 -6.86
N ASP A 164 13.59 4.54 -5.95
CA ASP A 164 12.15 4.71 -6.21
C ASP A 164 11.91 5.64 -7.42
N ASN A 165 12.63 6.76 -7.47
CA ASN A 165 12.51 7.75 -8.55
C ASN A 165 12.97 7.18 -9.90
N ALA A 166 14.02 6.35 -9.91
CA ALA A 166 14.48 5.67 -11.12
C ALA A 166 13.44 4.67 -11.63
N VAL A 167 12.79 3.92 -10.73
CA VAL A 167 11.68 3.02 -11.08
C VAL A 167 10.50 3.80 -11.66
N GLN A 168 10.08 4.89 -11.03
CA GLN A 168 9.01 5.75 -11.59
C GLN A 168 9.36 6.30 -12.97
N ALA A 169 10.60 6.78 -13.17
CA ALA A 169 11.03 7.28 -14.47
C ALA A 169 11.00 6.19 -15.55
N ASN A 170 11.31 4.94 -15.18
CA ASN A 170 11.21 3.80 -16.08
C ASN A 170 9.74 3.45 -16.40
N ILE A 171 8.86 3.44 -15.41
CA ILE A 171 7.41 3.21 -15.61
C ILE A 171 6.81 4.26 -16.55
N VAL A 172 7.18 5.53 -16.41
CA VAL A 172 6.71 6.62 -17.29
C VAL A 172 7.16 6.44 -18.74
N ALA A 173 8.29 5.75 -18.96
CA ALA A 173 8.85 5.53 -20.29
C ALA A 173 8.30 4.26 -20.99
N ALA A 174 7.48 3.46 -20.30
CA ALA A 174 6.95 2.19 -20.77
C ALA A 174 5.71 2.34 -21.67
#